data_AF-A0A7J3T8K1-F1
#
_entry.id   AF-A0A7J3T8K1-F1
#
_cell.length_a   1.000
_cell.length_b   1.000
_cell.length_c   1.000
_cell.angle_alpha   90.00
_cell.angle_beta   90.00
_cell.angle_gamma   90.00
#
_symmetry.space_group_name_H-M   'P 1'
#
loop_
_entity.id
_entity.type
_entity.pdbx_description
1 polymer ?
#
loop_
_entity_poly.entity_id
_entity_poly.type
_entity_poly.pdbx_seq_one_letter_code
_entity_poly.pdbx_strand_id
1 'polypeptide(L)'
;MGVGIVSDERVLANVYHMYKPPQGGIHPREAANHHAEYLPKVLQEALAKADIDIKEVDGIAFSQGPGLGPCLRTVATAARVLSLKLGVPIVGVNHCIAHLEIGRFTTHAEDPVMLYVSGGNTQIISYAGHRYRVFGETLDIGIGNMLDKLAREMGVPFPGGPLIEKMALKGEKYIPLPYSVKGMDVSFSGLYTAAVKKLGKERKEDIAYSVQETAFAMLVEVTERALTHLHKDEVLLAGGVARNKRLREMLKIMTEERGATLHIPPDDLCIDNGAMIAYLGLLMLKHGKAMKIEETSVIQRFRTDYVEIPWEVKKHRKIYHNAPGAEAIIKENEFFGREVIQKIRVKKGYRLPALDIMLRKERTKKEARILHEIKNLGILAPIIYDIDDFELTIEKINGVSVVSVLNELDENEVRRILRKIGEIAAKMHRQNYAHGDFTTGNMILKNGKIYLIDFSMSEKNATVEEMAVDLHMFEESFKAAHYPHISLLHEFYDSYRSLMGDETIAHVEEIKRRRRYV
;
A
#
# COMPACT_ATOMS: atom_id res chain seq x y z
N MET A 1 -11.37 22.71 -5.35
CA MET A 1 -12.53 22.47 -6.24
C MET A 1 -12.00 22.30 -7.65
N GLY A 2 -12.38 21.24 -8.36
CA GLY A 2 -11.95 21.00 -9.74
C GLY A 2 -13.11 20.51 -10.61
N VAL A 3 -13.12 20.91 -11.87
CA VAL A 3 -14.05 20.47 -12.91
C VAL A 3 -13.23 20.00 -14.10
N GLY A 4 -13.59 18.84 -14.64
CA GLY A 4 -12.95 18.31 -15.84
C GLY A 4 -14.00 17.83 -16.82
N ILE A 5 -13.65 17.91 -18.10
CA ILE A 5 -14.46 17.47 -19.23
C ILE A 5 -13.57 16.53 -20.03
N VAL A 6 -14.09 15.34 -20.32
CA VAL A 6 -13.35 14.27 -21.00
C VAL A 6 -14.20 13.72 -22.12
N SER A 7 -13.51 13.15 -23.10
CA SER A 7 -14.07 12.33 -24.16
C SER A 7 -13.43 10.94 -24.08
N ASP A 8 -13.85 10.05 -24.97
CA ASP A 8 -13.27 8.71 -25.10
C ASP A 8 -11.78 8.70 -25.42
N GLU A 9 -11.31 9.76 -26.08
CA GLU A 9 -9.95 9.81 -26.62
C GLU A 9 -9.02 10.68 -25.79
N ARG A 10 -9.55 11.68 -25.09
CA ARG A 10 -8.72 12.68 -24.39
C ARG A 10 -9.46 13.46 -23.32
N VAL A 11 -8.68 14.10 -22.46
CA VAL A 11 -9.13 15.16 -21.55
C VAL A 11 -9.29 16.47 -22.35
N LEU A 12 -10.51 16.99 -22.43
CA LEU A 12 -10.84 18.24 -23.13
C LEU A 12 -10.55 19.46 -22.25
N ALA A 13 -10.92 19.38 -20.97
CA ALA A 13 -10.62 20.41 -19.99
C ALA A 13 -10.31 19.80 -18.62
N ASN A 14 -9.40 20.46 -17.92
CA ASN A 14 -9.10 20.24 -16.51
C ASN A 14 -8.82 21.61 -15.89
N VAL A 15 -9.73 22.07 -15.03
CA VAL A 15 -9.66 23.38 -14.37
C VAL A 15 -9.91 23.20 -12.89
N TYR A 16 -9.11 23.85 -12.05
CA TYR A 16 -9.25 23.76 -10.62
C TYR A 16 -8.90 25.07 -9.92
N HIS A 17 -9.51 25.26 -8.75
CA HIS A 17 -9.16 26.30 -7.81
C HIS A 17 -8.85 25.70 -6.44
N MET A 18 -7.64 25.97 -5.96
CA MET A 18 -7.13 25.45 -4.68
C MET A 18 -7.56 26.35 -3.53
N TYR A 19 -8.06 25.75 -2.44
CA TYR A 19 -8.28 26.47 -1.18
C TYR A 19 -6.94 26.61 -0.45
N LYS A 20 -6.59 27.83 -0.05
CA LYS A 20 -5.40 28.11 0.76
C LYS A 20 -5.88 28.62 2.12
N PRO A 21 -5.72 27.84 3.20
CA PRO A 21 -6.15 28.31 4.52
C PRO A 21 -5.31 29.52 4.95
N PRO A 22 -5.92 30.57 5.52
CA PRO A 22 -5.19 31.75 5.96
C PRO A 22 -4.22 31.45 7.10
N GLN A 23 -4.60 30.55 8.02
CA GLN A 23 -3.74 30.03 9.09
C GLN A 23 -4.11 28.58 9.40
N GLY A 24 -3.12 27.78 9.82
CA GLY A 24 -3.36 26.41 10.30
C GLY A 24 -3.59 25.38 9.20
N GLY A 25 -4.52 24.44 9.45
CA GLY A 25 -4.89 23.37 8.51
C GLY A 25 -6.17 23.69 7.72
N ILE A 26 -6.61 22.75 6.89
CA ILE A 26 -7.86 22.91 6.14
C ILE A 26 -9.05 22.73 7.08
N HIS A 27 -9.80 23.82 7.32
CA HIS A 27 -11.06 23.74 8.06
C HIS A 27 -12.18 23.22 7.15
N PRO A 28 -12.87 22.10 7.46
CA PRO A 28 -13.81 21.46 6.54
C PRO A 28 -14.96 22.36 6.06
N ARG A 29 -15.47 23.24 6.94
CA ARG A 29 -16.56 24.17 6.59
C ARG A 29 -16.10 25.26 5.63
N GLU A 30 -14.90 25.79 5.82
CA GLU A 30 -14.35 26.85 4.95
C GLU A 30 -14.03 26.29 3.57
N ALA A 31 -13.46 25.09 3.52
CA ALA A 31 -13.21 24.39 2.27
C ALA A 31 -14.53 24.12 1.49
N ALA A 32 -15.61 23.76 2.19
CA ALA A 32 -16.93 23.57 1.57
C ALA A 32 -17.53 24.88 1.04
N ASN A 33 -17.38 25.99 1.78
CA ASN A 33 -17.80 27.31 1.31
C ASN A 33 -17.03 27.73 0.06
N HIS A 34 -15.70 27.52 0.07
CA HIS A 34 -14.85 27.73 -1.11
C HIS A 34 -15.34 26.91 -2.31
N HIS A 35 -15.76 25.66 -2.11
CA HIS A 35 -16.29 24.85 -3.21
C HIS A 35 -17.59 25.43 -3.76
N ALA A 36 -18.51 25.87 -2.91
CA ALA A 36 -19.77 26.47 -3.33
C ALA A 36 -19.57 27.78 -4.09
N GLU A 37 -18.65 28.63 -3.62
CA GLU A 37 -18.35 29.93 -4.22
C GLU A 37 -17.68 29.81 -5.60
N TYR A 38 -16.69 28.91 -5.73
CA TYR A 38 -15.86 28.83 -6.94
C TYR A 38 -16.38 27.85 -7.99
N LEU A 39 -17.31 26.93 -7.65
CA LEU A 39 -17.81 25.93 -8.60
C LEU A 39 -18.41 26.54 -9.88
N PRO A 40 -19.25 27.60 -9.84
CA PRO A 40 -19.80 28.19 -11.06
C PRO A 40 -18.71 28.76 -11.99
N LYS A 41 -17.72 29.44 -11.40
CA LYS A 41 -16.59 30.03 -12.15
C LYS A 41 -15.72 28.94 -12.79
N VAL A 42 -15.34 27.93 -12.02
CA VAL A 42 -14.51 26.82 -12.50
C VAL A 42 -15.24 26.00 -13.58
N LEU A 43 -16.56 25.83 -13.47
CA LEU A 43 -17.37 25.17 -14.49
C LEU A 43 -17.40 25.97 -15.80
N GLN A 44 -17.61 27.29 -15.73
CA GLN A 44 -17.61 28.16 -16.91
C GLN A 44 -16.25 28.15 -17.62
N GLU A 45 -15.16 28.23 -16.85
CA GLU A 45 -13.80 28.13 -17.39
C GLU A 45 -13.52 26.76 -18.02
N ALA A 46 -14.03 25.68 -17.43
CA ALA A 46 -13.88 24.33 -18.00
C ALA A 46 -14.62 24.18 -19.32
N LEU A 47 -15.87 24.66 -19.42
CA LEU A 47 -16.65 24.64 -20.67
C LEU A 47 -15.97 25.48 -21.76
N ALA A 48 -15.51 26.69 -21.43
CA ALA A 48 -14.79 27.53 -22.36
C ALA A 48 -13.48 26.90 -22.85
N LYS A 49 -12.76 26.19 -21.96
CA LYS A 49 -11.51 25.49 -22.33
C LYS A 49 -11.78 24.23 -23.18
N ALA A 50 -12.88 23.54 -22.95
CA ALA A 50 -13.30 22.39 -23.75
C ALA A 50 -13.92 22.80 -25.10
N ASP A 51 -14.31 24.06 -25.24
CA ASP A 51 -14.99 24.63 -26.42
C ASP A 51 -16.31 23.90 -26.74
N ILE A 52 -17.13 23.67 -25.70
CA ILE A 52 -18.45 23.02 -25.82
C ILE A 52 -19.53 23.81 -25.07
N ASP A 53 -20.79 23.70 -25.53
CA ASP A 53 -21.96 24.10 -24.77
C ASP A 53 -22.26 23.07 -23.68
N ILE A 54 -22.77 23.52 -22.52
CA ILE A 54 -23.14 22.64 -21.42
C ILE A 54 -24.20 21.60 -21.80
N LYS A 55 -24.99 21.87 -22.85
CA LYS A 55 -26.00 20.96 -23.39
C LYS A 55 -25.40 19.76 -24.15
N GLU A 56 -24.13 19.81 -24.51
CA GLU A 56 -23.41 18.73 -25.18
C GLU A 56 -22.85 17.69 -24.19
N VAL A 57 -23.03 17.90 -22.89
CA VAL A 57 -22.56 16.97 -21.86
C VAL A 57 -23.50 15.78 -21.75
N ASP A 58 -23.02 14.57 -22.04
CA ASP A 58 -23.82 13.33 -22.01
C ASP A 58 -24.00 12.70 -20.62
N GLY A 59 -23.25 13.15 -19.61
CA GLY A 59 -23.29 12.58 -18.27
C GLY A 59 -22.51 13.38 -17.24
N ILE A 60 -22.90 13.24 -15.97
CA ILE A 60 -22.29 13.95 -14.85
C ILE A 60 -21.67 12.95 -13.87
N ALA A 61 -20.38 13.12 -13.61
CA ALA A 61 -19.65 12.37 -12.59
C ALA A 61 -19.26 13.26 -11.43
N PHE A 62 -19.25 12.72 -10.21
CA PHE A 62 -18.76 13.45 -9.03
C PHE A 62 -18.02 12.54 -8.05
N SER A 63 -17.11 13.12 -7.28
CA SER A 63 -16.41 12.39 -6.21
C SER A 63 -17.38 12.07 -5.07
N GLN A 64 -17.79 10.81 -4.99
CA GLN A 64 -18.68 10.32 -3.93
C GLN A 64 -17.93 10.09 -2.61
N GLY A 65 -16.63 9.79 -2.72
CA GLY A 65 -15.70 9.63 -1.61
C GLY A 65 -14.44 8.84 -1.98
N PRO A 66 -13.51 8.60 -1.05
CA PRO A 66 -13.52 9.11 0.32
C PRO A 66 -13.18 10.61 0.38
N GLY A 67 -13.45 11.27 1.51
CA GLY A 67 -13.10 12.69 1.69
C GLY A 67 -13.87 13.44 2.78
N LEU A 68 -13.64 14.76 2.83
CA LEU A 68 -14.27 15.64 3.81
C LEU A 68 -15.77 15.76 3.57
N GLY A 69 -16.58 15.30 4.53
CA GLY A 69 -18.04 15.29 4.44
C GLY A 69 -18.69 16.57 3.95
N PRO A 70 -18.36 17.75 4.53
CA PRO A 70 -18.91 19.03 4.05
C PRO A 70 -18.63 19.28 2.57
N CYS A 71 -17.39 19.07 2.11
CA CYS A 71 -17.01 19.26 0.71
C CYS A 71 -17.71 18.27 -0.22
N LEU A 72 -17.78 16.99 0.17
CA LEU A 72 -18.47 15.95 -0.60
C LEU A 72 -19.95 16.31 -0.79
N ARG A 73 -20.63 16.77 0.26
CA ARG A 73 -22.04 17.19 0.17
C ARG A 73 -22.23 18.37 -0.78
N THR A 74 -21.36 19.37 -0.71
CA THR A 74 -21.41 20.53 -1.63
C THR A 74 -21.31 20.09 -3.09
N VAL A 75 -20.33 19.22 -3.40
CA VAL A 75 -20.11 18.74 -4.78
C VAL A 75 -21.23 17.82 -5.24
N ALA A 76 -21.70 16.90 -4.40
CA ALA A 76 -22.81 16.00 -4.73
C ALA A 76 -24.10 16.77 -5.03
N THR A 77 -24.42 17.81 -4.24
CA THR A 77 -25.58 18.67 -4.51
C THR A 77 -25.48 19.36 -5.87
N ALA A 78 -24.31 19.94 -6.19
CA ALA A 78 -24.11 20.59 -7.48
C ALA A 78 -24.23 19.61 -8.65
N ALA A 79 -23.65 18.42 -8.54
CA ALA A 79 -23.71 17.37 -9.55
C ALA A 79 -25.15 16.91 -9.82
N ARG A 80 -25.95 16.69 -8.76
CA ARG A 80 -27.38 16.33 -8.89
C ARG A 80 -28.19 17.42 -9.58
N VAL A 81 -27.96 18.68 -9.21
CA VAL A 81 -28.65 19.83 -9.85
C VAL A 81 -28.32 19.90 -11.34
N LEU A 82 -27.05 19.71 -11.71
CA LEU A 82 -26.62 19.71 -13.12
C LEU A 82 -27.25 18.54 -13.90
N SER A 83 -27.18 17.32 -13.36
CA SER A 83 -27.79 16.13 -13.98
C SER A 83 -29.29 16.30 -14.20
N LEU A 84 -30.03 16.76 -13.17
CA LEU A 84 -31.48 16.99 -13.28
C LEU A 84 -31.83 18.10 -14.27
N LYS A 85 -31.05 19.18 -14.32
CA LYS A 85 -31.30 20.30 -15.24
C LYS A 85 -31.03 19.94 -16.69
N LEU A 86 -30.01 19.12 -16.95
CA LEU A 86 -29.62 18.70 -18.30
C LEU A 86 -30.39 17.46 -18.77
N GLY A 87 -30.99 16.68 -17.84
CA GLY A 87 -31.67 15.43 -18.16
C GLY A 87 -30.72 14.28 -18.50
N VAL A 88 -29.51 14.30 -17.93
CA VAL A 88 -28.42 13.37 -18.27
C VAL A 88 -28.06 12.48 -17.07
N PRO A 89 -27.56 11.25 -17.29
CA PRO A 89 -27.23 10.32 -16.21
C PRO A 89 -26.18 10.89 -15.25
N ILE A 90 -26.27 10.48 -13.98
CA ILE A 90 -25.30 10.80 -12.93
C ILE A 90 -24.59 9.54 -12.44
N VAL A 91 -23.33 9.69 -12.05
CA VAL A 91 -22.56 8.65 -11.40
C VAL A 91 -21.70 9.21 -10.27
N GLY A 92 -21.78 8.57 -9.10
CA GLY A 92 -20.86 8.79 -8.00
C GLY A 92 -19.65 7.88 -8.15
N VAL A 93 -18.45 8.45 -8.07
CA VAL A 93 -17.21 7.70 -8.31
C VAL A 93 -16.30 7.70 -7.09
N ASN A 94 -15.49 6.65 -6.98
CA ASN A 94 -14.47 6.54 -5.95
C ASN A 94 -13.21 7.33 -6.34
N HIS A 95 -12.81 8.24 -5.46
CA HIS A 95 -11.70 9.16 -5.67
C HIS A 95 -10.34 8.45 -5.82
N CYS A 96 -10.09 7.39 -5.05
CA CYS A 96 -8.82 6.65 -5.13
C CYS A 96 -8.71 5.88 -6.45
N ILE A 97 -9.82 5.30 -6.93
CA ILE A 97 -9.87 4.61 -8.22
C ILE A 97 -9.76 5.60 -9.37
N ALA A 98 -10.30 6.81 -9.21
CA ALA A 98 -10.17 7.86 -10.22
C ALA A 98 -8.70 8.22 -10.50
N HIS A 99 -7.87 8.34 -9.45
CA HIS A 99 -6.42 8.53 -9.55
C HIS A 99 -5.73 7.39 -10.33
N LEU A 100 -6.15 6.15 -10.10
CA LEU A 100 -5.61 4.98 -10.78
C LEU A 100 -5.98 4.98 -12.27
N GLU A 101 -7.26 5.14 -12.58
CA GLU A 101 -7.76 5.01 -13.95
C GLU A 101 -7.31 6.15 -14.86
N ILE A 102 -7.27 7.40 -14.36
CA ILE A 102 -6.71 8.51 -15.14
C ILE A 102 -5.23 8.29 -15.42
N GLY A 103 -4.51 7.68 -14.47
CA GLY A 103 -3.11 7.36 -14.62
C GLY A 103 -2.88 6.29 -15.68
N ARG A 104 -3.65 5.18 -15.63
CA ARG A 104 -3.64 4.15 -16.68
C ARG A 104 -3.94 4.72 -18.06
N PHE A 105 -4.97 5.56 -18.16
CA PHE A 105 -5.37 6.18 -19.42
C PHE A 105 -4.28 7.05 -20.03
N THR A 106 -3.65 7.91 -19.23
CA THR A 106 -2.70 8.92 -19.71
C THR A 106 -1.28 8.41 -19.90
N THR A 107 -0.93 7.32 -19.21
CA THR A 107 0.42 6.74 -19.24
C THR A 107 0.47 5.39 -19.95
N HIS A 108 -0.68 4.90 -20.41
CA HIS A 108 -0.88 3.58 -21.01
C HIS A 108 -0.47 2.40 -20.12
N ALA A 109 -0.43 2.57 -18.80
CA ALA A 109 -0.23 1.47 -17.87
C ALA A 109 -1.40 0.48 -17.96
N GLU A 110 -1.12 -0.81 -18.14
CA GLU A 110 -2.15 -1.83 -18.32
C GLU A 110 -2.66 -2.37 -16.98
N ASP A 111 -1.76 -2.84 -16.10
CA ASP A 111 -2.09 -3.44 -14.80
C ASP A 111 -1.07 -3.07 -13.70
N PRO A 112 -0.97 -1.79 -13.30
CA PRO A 112 0.06 -1.34 -12.39
C PRO A 112 -0.21 -1.67 -10.91
N VAL A 113 0.87 -1.71 -10.13
CA VAL A 113 0.84 -1.44 -8.69
C VAL A 113 0.90 0.07 -8.49
N MET A 114 -0.20 0.67 -8.03
CA MET A 114 -0.26 2.11 -7.79
C MET A 114 0.23 2.46 -6.38
N LEU A 115 1.25 3.31 -6.29
CA LEU A 115 1.58 4.05 -5.07
C LEU A 115 0.80 5.38 -5.07
N TYR A 116 -0.24 5.47 -4.24
CA TYR A 116 -1.04 6.67 -4.08
C TYR A 116 -0.64 7.45 -2.84
N VAL A 117 -0.03 8.62 -3.04
CA VAL A 117 0.53 9.47 -1.99
C VAL A 117 0.01 10.90 -2.08
N SER A 118 -0.91 11.24 -1.20
CA SER A 118 -1.52 12.57 -1.10
C SER A 118 -1.32 13.18 0.30
N GLY A 119 -2.00 14.29 0.57
CA GLY A 119 -2.04 14.88 1.92
C GLY A 119 -2.60 13.88 2.95
N GLY A 120 -3.75 13.27 2.63
CA GLY A 120 -4.47 12.38 3.55
C GLY A 120 -4.24 10.89 3.32
N ASN A 121 -3.78 10.50 2.13
CA ASN A 121 -3.71 9.09 1.73
C ASN A 121 -2.26 8.66 1.48
N THR A 122 -1.94 7.45 1.90
CA THR A 122 -0.71 6.74 1.54
C THR A 122 -1.07 5.28 1.43
N GLN A 123 -1.22 4.79 0.20
CA GLN A 123 -1.78 3.46 -0.08
C GLN A 123 -1.08 2.83 -1.28
N ILE A 124 -0.92 1.51 -1.23
CA ILE A 124 -0.53 0.66 -2.34
C ILE A 124 -1.78 -0.04 -2.85
N ILE A 125 -2.21 0.31 -4.06
CA ILE A 125 -3.46 -0.16 -4.66
C ILE A 125 -3.15 -0.94 -5.92
N SER A 126 -3.78 -2.09 -6.11
CA SER A 126 -3.65 -2.82 -7.37
C SER A 126 -4.89 -3.67 -7.66
N TYR A 127 -5.10 -4.01 -8.93
CA TYR A 127 -6.21 -4.86 -9.34
C TYR A 127 -5.97 -6.32 -8.94
N ALA A 128 -6.90 -6.91 -8.19
CA ALA A 128 -6.89 -8.31 -7.80
C ALA A 128 -8.30 -8.85 -7.51
N GLY A 129 -8.63 -9.99 -8.10
CA GLY A 129 -9.92 -10.67 -7.87
C GLY A 129 -11.13 -9.79 -8.25
N HIS A 130 -11.10 -9.21 -9.46
CA HIS A 130 -12.16 -8.35 -10.03
C HIS A 130 -12.41 -7.02 -9.33
N ARG A 131 -11.53 -6.61 -8.42
CA ARG A 131 -11.63 -5.33 -7.69
C ARG A 131 -10.26 -4.70 -7.53
N TYR A 132 -10.22 -3.39 -7.32
CA TYR A 132 -9.02 -2.74 -6.81
C TYR A 132 -8.92 -2.96 -5.30
N ARG A 133 -7.77 -3.43 -4.84
CA ARG A 133 -7.52 -3.74 -3.43
C ARG A 133 -6.36 -2.93 -2.89
N VAL A 134 -6.44 -2.60 -1.60
CA VAL A 134 -5.32 -2.00 -0.86
C VAL A 134 -4.43 -3.12 -0.32
N PHE A 135 -3.18 -3.16 -0.76
CA PHE A 135 -2.16 -4.15 -0.34
C PHE A 135 -1.28 -3.65 0.80
N GLY A 136 -1.14 -2.34 0.92
CA GLY A 136 -0.42 -1.70 2.01
C GLY A 136 -0.92 -0.27 2.19
N GLU A 137 -0.90 0.24 3.41
CA GLU A 137 -1.32 1.60 3.73
C GLU A 137 -0.52 2.20 4.89
N THR A 138 -0.71 3.50 5.11
CA THR A 138 -0.20 4.13 6.34
C THR A 138 -1.03 3.68 7.54
N LEU A 139 -0.35 3.29 8.62
CA LEU A 139 -0.98 2.91 9.89
C LEU A 139 -1.37 4.13 10.74
N ASP A 140 -0.93 5.34 10.36
CA ASP A 140 -1.16 6.55 11.13
C ASP A 140 -1.58 7.78 10.29
N ILE A 141 -0.63 8.54 9.77
CA ILE A 141 -0.86 9.78 9.02
C ILE A 141 -0.37 9.62 7.59
N GLY A 142 -1.04 10.25 6.62
CA GLY A 142 -0.53 10.31 5.25
C GLY A 142 0.81 11.06 5.17
N ILE A 143 1.68 10.66 4.24
CA ILE A 143 3.00 11.28 4.07
C ILE A 143 2.91 12.79 3.79
N GLY A 144 1.93 13.24 3.00
CA GLY A 144 1.74 14.67 2.73
C GLY A 144 1.41 15.46 3.99
N ASN A 145 0.50 14.96 4.85
CA ASN A 145 0.19 15.56 6.15
C ASN A 145 1.41 15.56 7.08
N MET A 146 2.23 14.50 7.08
CA MET A 146 3.49 14.49 7.84
C MET A 146 4.44 15.60 7.39
N LEU A 147 4.63 15.77 6.07
CA LEU A 147 5.48 16.82 5.51
C LEU A 147 4.92 18.22 5.81
N ASP A 148 3.61 18.42 5.71
CA ASP A 148 2.96 19.69 6.03
C ASP A 148 3.06 20.04 7.52
N LYS A 149 2.92 19.06 8.41
CA LYS A 149 3.15 19.25 9.85
C LYS A 149 4.60 19.62 10.13
N LEU A 150 5.56 18.90 9.54
CA LEU A 150 6.98 19.20 9.73
C LEU A 150 7.33 20.61 9.22
N ALA A 151 6.79 21.00 8.05
CA ALA A 151 6.96 22.35 7.53
C ALA A 151 6.46 23.40 8.52
N ARG A 152 5.28 23.20 9.11
CA ARG A 152 4.74 24.09 10.13
C ARG A 152 5.65 24.23 11.35
N GLU A 153 6.16 23.11 11.88
CA GLU A 153 7.12 23.11 13.00
C GLU A 153 8.45 23.82 12.65
N MET A 154 8.81 23.81 11.36
CA MET A 154 9.97 24.55 10.84
C MET A 154 9.69 26.05 10.58
N GLY A 155 8.46 26.53 10.78
CA GLY A 155 8.04 27.91 10.48
C GLY A 155 7.84 28.17 8.99
N VAL A 156 7.58 27.12 8.21
CA VAL A 156 7.39 27.16 6.75
C VAL A 156 5.88 27.18 6.43
N PRO A 157 5.41 28.06 5.52
CA PRO A 157 3.99 28.18 5.20
C PRO A 157 3.44 26.98 4.43
N PHE A 158 2.11 26.83 4.41
CA PHE A 158 1.41 25.84 3.60
C PHE A 158 1.32 26.29 2.12
N PRO A 159 1.47 25.39 1.12
CA PRO A 159 1.75 23.95 1.22
C PRO A 159 3.21 23.64 1.55
N GLY A 160 3.44 22.73 2.51
CA GLY A 160 4.75 22.45 3.08
C GLY A 160 5.61 21.53 2.19
N GLY A 161 5.02 20.54 1.54
CA GLY A 161 5.73 19.54 0.73
C GLY A 161 6.77 20.13 -0.25
N PRO A 162 6.39 21.04 -1.18
CA PRO A 162 7.33 21.64 -2.13
C PRO A 162 8.44 22.49 -1.48
N LEU A 163 8.18 23.06 -0.30
CA LEU A 163 9.17 23.87 0.42
C LEU A 163 10.17 22.98 1.17
N ILE A 164 9.69 21.87 1.76
CA ILE A 164 10.56 20.84 2.34
C ILE A 164 11.48 20.25 1.26
N GLU A 165 10.98 20.00 0.04
CA GLU A 165 11.81 19.55 -1.08
C GLU A 165 12.92 20.55 -1.43
N LYS A 166 12.60 21.85 -1.49
CA LYS A 166 13.62 22.88 -1.73
C LYS A 166 14.66 22.98 -0.61
N MET A 167 14.25 22.74 0.64
CA MET A 167 15.16 22.71 1.79
C MET A 167 16.04 21.47 1.78
N ALA A 168 15.48 20.31 1.42
CA ALA A 168 16.20 19.04 1.32
C ALA A 168 17.36 19.10 0.31
N LEU A 169 17.20 19.84 -0.79
CA LEU A 169 18.29 20.06 -1.76
C LEU A 169 19.53 20.76 -1.19
N LYS A 170 19.40 21.43 -0.04
CA LYS A 170 20.49 22.11 0.67
C LYS A 170 21.01 21.32 1.86
N GLY A 171 20.46 20.12 2.10
CA GLY A 171 20.96 19.21 3.13
C GLY A 171 22.27 18.58 2.70
N GLU A 172 23.21 18.51 3.63
CA GLU A 172 24.56 17.98 3.40
C GLU A 172 24.81 16.73 4.25
N LYS A 173 24.07 16.59 5.36
CA LYS A 173 24.25 15.53 6.34
C LYS A 173 22.97 14.71 6.50
N TYR A 174 23.10 13.39 6.35
CA TYR A 174 22.03 12.47 6.72
C TYR A 174 22.01 12.26 8.24
N ILE A 175 20.86 12.54 8.86
CA ILE A 175 20.57 12.32 10.26
C ILE A 175 19.77 11.01 10.35
N PRO A 176 20.26 9.99 11.08
CA PRO A 176 19.51 8.75 11.26
C PRO A 176 18.15 9.01 11.93
N LEU A 177 17.09 8.52 11.28
CA LEU A 177 15.72 8.64 11.75
C LEU A 177 15.05 7.25 11.76
N PRO A 178 13.98 7.05 12.57
CA PRO A 178 13.28 5.77 12.62
C PRO A 178 12.76 5.32 11.24
N TYR A 179 13.00 4.06 10.90
CA TYR A 179 12.53 3.43 9.67
C TYR A 179 11.45 2.40 10.01
N SER A 180 10.17 2.78 9.84
CA SER A 180 9.03 2.02 10.35
C SER A 180 8.19 1.42 9.23
N VAL A 181 8.63 0.26 8.72
CA VAL A 181 7.90 -0.56 7.74
C VAL A 181 7.47 -1.87 8.42
N LYS A 182 6.19 -2.23 8.27
CA LYS A 182 5.62 -3.48 8.79
C LYS A 182 4.85 -4.18 7.67
N GLY A 183 5.30 -5.35 7.21
CA GLY A 183 4.67 -5.97 6.04
C GLY A 183 4.79 -5.07 4.79
N MET A 184 3.64 -4.68 4.24
CA MET A 184 3.50 -3.68 3.17
C MET A 184 3.01 -2.32 3.68
N ASP A 185 2.88 -2.15 5.00
CA ASP A 185 2.40 -0.94 5.65
C ASP A 185 3.56 -0.06 6.16
N VAL A 186 3.26 1.22 6.35
CA VAL A 186 4.23 2.24 6.84
C VAL A 186 3.65 3.04 7.99
N SER A 187 4.52 3.57 8.86
CA SER A 187 4.12 4.53 9.90
C SER A 187 5.06 5.73 9.89
N PHE A 188 4.49 6.94 9.87
CA PHE A 188 5.26 8.19 9.78
C PHE A 188 5.29 8.99 11.09
N SER A 189 4.49 8.64 12.10
CA SER A 189 4.45 9.39 13.37
C SER A 189 5.78 9.30 14.14
N GLY A 190 6.40 8.12 14.15
CA GLY A 190 7.72 7.93 14.77
C GLY A 190 8.81 8.76 14.07
N LEU A 191 8.80 8.75 12.73
CA LEU A 191 9.69 9.56 11.90
C LEU A 191 9.49 11.06 12.15
N TYR A 192 8.24 11.53 12.14
CA TYR A 192 7.86 12.91 12.40
C TYR A 192 8.34 13.39 13.78
N THR A 193 7.99 12.66 14.84
CA THR A 193 8.35 13.04 16.21
C THR A 193 9.86 13.05 16.43
N ALA A 194 10.59 12.11 15.82
CA ALA A 194 12.05 12.10 15.85
C ALA A 194 12.65 13.31 15.13
N ALA A 195 12.12 13.68 13.95
CA ALA A 195 12.56 14.85 13.20
C ALA A 195 12.32 16.16 13.97
N VAL A 196 11.14 16.33 14.58
CA VAL A 196 10.82 17.50 15.41
C VAL A 196 11.75 17.63 16.60
N LYS A 197 12.11 16.52 17.28
CA LYS A 197 13.08 16.52 18.40
C LYS A 197 14.49 16.98 18.00
N LYS A 198 14.82 16.97 16.70
CA LYS A 198 16.11 17.44 16.15
C LYS A 198 16.08 18.91 15.79
N LEU A 199 14.91 19.55 15.73
CA LEU A 199 14.81 21.00 15.53
C LEU A 199 15.53 21.74 16.65
N GLY A 200 16.30 22.77 16.27
CA GLY A 200 17.17 23.52 17.19
C GLY A 200 18.49 22.82 17.55
N LYS A 201 18.66 21.54 17.17
CA LYS A 201 19.91 20.77 17.39
C LYS A 201 20.67 20.51 16.08
N GLU A 202 19.95 20.40 14.98
CA GLU A 202 20.50 20.16 13.64
C GLU A 202 19.95 21.20 12.66
N ARG A 203 20.60 21.36 11.50
CA ARG A 203 20.14 22.27 10.44
C ARG A 203 18.80 21.80 9.88
N LYS A 204 17.89 22.73 9.58
CA LYS A 204 16.56 22.40 9.06
C LYS A 204 16.65 21.73 7.69
N GLU A 205 17.64 22.11 6.89
CA GLU A 205 17.94 21.54 5.58
C GLU A 205 18.35 20.06 5.70
N ASP A 206 19.22 19.73 6.66
CA ASP A 206 19.64 18.35 6.93
C ASP A 206 18.47 17.49 7.45
N ILE A 207 17.59 18.07 8.28
CA ILE A 207 16.38 17.38 8.73
C ILE A 207 15.43 17.13 7.55
N ALA A 208 15.18 18.14 6.71
CA ALA A 208 14.33 18.00 5.53
C ALA A 208 14.86 16.93 4.57
N TYR A 209 16.17 16.93 4.30
CA TYR A 209 16.86 15.91 3.52
C TYR A 209 16.68 14.52 4.12
N SER A 210 16.99 14.36 5.41
CA SER A 210 16.93 13.07 6.10
C SER A 210 15.51 12.50 6.18
N VAL A 211 14.51 13.36 6.38
CA VAL A 211 13.10 12.97 6.37
C VAL A 211 12.67 12.50 4.99
N GLN A 212 13.05 13.20 3.91
CA GLN A 212 12.72 12.77 2.56
C GLN A 212 13.35 11.43 2.21
N GLU A 213 14.66 11.28 2.43
CA GLU A 213 15.37 10.03 2.15
C GLU A 213 14.79 8.85 2.92
N THR A 214 14.47 9.05 4.21
CA THR A 214 13.92 7.98 5.05
C THR A 214 12.48 7.65 4.65
N ALA A 215 11.60 8.65 4.54
CA ALA A 215 10.18 8.43 4.22
C ALA A 215 9.98 7.85 2.82
N PHE A 216 10.69 8.37 1.82
CA PHE A 216 10.56 7.89 0.44
C PHE A 216 11.18 6.50 0.29
N ALA A 217 12.28 6.19 1.00
CA ALA A 217 12.82 4.83 1.01
C ALA A 217 11.82 3.82 1.58
N MET A 218 11.04 4.20 2.60
CA MET A 218 9.97 3.36 3.15
C MET A 218 8.88 3.10 2.11
N LEU A 219 8.42 4.15 1.41
CA LEU A 219 7.41 4.03 0.35
C LEU A 219 7.87 3.15 -0.81
N VAL A 220 9.11 3.35 -1.27
CA VAL A 220 9.68 2.57 -2.38
C VAL A 220 9.86 1.11 -1.96
N GLU A 221 10.26 0.83 -0.72
CA GLU A 221 10.35 -0.54 -0.19
C GLU A 221 8.99 -1.25 -0.19
N VAL A 222 7.93 -0.63 0.34
CA VAL A 222 6.60 -1.29 0.36
C VAL A 222 6.01 -1.44 -1.05
N THR A 223 6.34 -0.52 -1.96
CA THR A 223 5.97 -0.63 -3.38
C THR A 223 6.70 -1.80 -4.04
N GLU A 224 8.00 -1.96 -3.79
CA GLU A 224 8.82 -3.09 -4.29
C GLU A 224 8.30 -4.44 -3.76
N ARG A 225 7.91 -4.50 -2.48
CA ARG A 225 7.28 -5.68 -1.87
C ARG A 225 5.97 -6.04 -2.55
N ALA A 226 5.08 -5.07 -2.75
CA ALA A 226 3.81 -5.30 -3.42
C ALA A 226 3.98 -5.72 -4.89
N LEU A 227 4.91 -5.09 -5.62
CA LEU A 227 5.24 -5.46 -7.00
C LEU A 227 5.67 -6.93 -7.09
N THR A 228 6.52 -7.37 -6.16
CA THR A 228 7.00 -8.76 -6.08
C THR A 228 5.86 -9.72 -5.71
N HIS A 229 5.09 -9.39 -4.67
CA HIS A 229 3.98 -10.22 -4.17
C HIS A 229 2.88 -10.42 -5.22
N LEU A 230 2.63 -9.41 -6.05
CA LEU A 230 1.58 -9.44 -7.07
C LEU A 230 2.05 -9.97 -8.43
N HIS A 231 3.35 -10.24 -8.57
CA HIS A 231 3.98 -10.64 -9.84
C HIS A 231 3.67 -9.67 -10.99
N LYS A 232 3.75 -8.36 -10.70
CA LYS A 232 3.53 -7.27 -11.66
C LYS A 232 4.85 -6.64 -12.08
N ASP A 233 4.84 -5.90 -13.18
CA ASP A 233 6.01 -5.20 -13.72
C ASP A 233 5.76 -3.74 -14.08
N GLU A 234 4.65 -3.17 -13.61
CA GLU A 234 4.32 -1.76 -13.77
C GLU A 234 4.05 -1.13 -12.40
N VAL A 235 4.62 0.06 -12.17
CA VAL A 235 4.35 0.91 -11.00
C VAL A 235 3.72 2.20 -11.49
N LEU A 236 2.59 2.59 -10.90
CA LEU A 236 1.94 3.88 -11.18
C LEU A 236 2.06 4.79 -9.95
N LEU A 237 2.61 5.99 -10.11
CA LEU A 237 2.70 6.96 -9.02
C LEU A 237 1.60 8.01 -9.14
N ALA A 238 0.77 8.16 -8.11
CA ALA A 238 -0.35 9.10 -8.09
C ALA A 238 -0.44 9.89 -6.78
N GLY A 239 -1.21 10.99 -6.78
CA GLY A 239 -1.42 11.86 -5.64
C GLY A 239 -0.46 13.07 -5.60
N GLY A 240 -0.78 14.07 -4.76
CA GLY A 240 -0.05 15.34 -4.79
C GLY A 240 1.44 15.27 -4.43
N VAL A 241 1.85 14.24 -3.69
CA VAL A 241 3.27 13.97 -3.34
C VAL A 241 4.02 13.31 -4.50
N ALA A 242 3.30 12.77 -5.50
CA ALA A 242 3.88 12.22 -6.73
C ALA A 242 4.75 13.23 -7.49
N ARG A 243 4.54 14.55 -7.29
CA ARG A 243 5.32 15.61 -7.93
C ARG A 243 6.72 15.80 -7.35
N ASN A 244 7.00 15.20 -6.20
CA ASN A 244 8.32 15.29 -5.60
C ASN A 244 9.36 14.56 -6.47
N LYS A 245 10.38 15.28 -6.90
CA LYS A 245 11.38 14.77 -7.85
C LYS A 245 12.23 13.66 -7.25
N ARG A 246 12.53 13.75 -5.95
CA ARG A 246 13.34 12.73 -5.26
C ARG A 246 12.59 11.40 -5.14
N LEU A 247 11.30 11.43 -4.80
CA LEU A 247 10.46 10.22 -4.80
C LEU A 247 10.39 9.58 -6.20
N ARG A 248 10.20 10.39 -7.26
CA ARG A 248 10.22 9.91 -8.66
C ARG A 248 11.54 9.24 -9.01
N GLU A 249 12.66 9.85 -8.63
CA GLU A 249 14.00 9.31 -8.86
C GLU A 249 14.20 7.95 -8.16
N MET A 250 13.85 7.85 -6.88
CA MET A 250 14.00 6.61 -6.12
C MET A 250 13.12 5.47 -6.67
N LEU A 251 11.88 5.77 -7.07
CA LEU A 251 11.02 4.80 -7.74
C LEU A 251 11.60 4.36 -9.08
N LYS A 252 12.14 5.30 -9.86
CA LYS A 252 12.74 4.99 -11.17
C LYS A 252 13.89 4.01 -11.01
N ILE A 253 14.81 4.26 -10.07
CA ILE A 253 15.93 3.35 -9.76
C ILE A 253 15.40 1.97 -9.37
N MET A 254 14.40 1.90 -8.47
CA MET A 254 13.82 0.63 -8.04
C MET A 254 13.18 -0.15 -9.20
N THR A 255 12.41 0.53 -10.07
CA THR A 255 11.79 -0.11 -11.23
C THR A 255 12.82 -0.60 -12.24
N GLU A 256 13.89 0.17 -12.48
CA GLU A 256 14.99 -0.23 -13.37
C GLU A 256 15.74 -1.46 -12.82
N GLU A 257 16.07 -1.48 -11.52
CA GLU A 257 16.69 -2.62 -10.84
C GLU A 257 15.83 -3.90 -10.91
N ARG A 258 14.50 -3.74 -11.01
CA ARG A 258 13.51 -4.82 -11.08
C ARG A 258 13.15 -5.26 -12.50
N GLY A 259 13.57 -4.51 -13.53
CA GLY A 259 13.06 -4.71 -14.89
C GLY A 259 11.57 -4.41 -15.04
N ALA A 260 11.06 -3.47 -14.24
CA ALA A 260 9.69 -2.96 -14.24
C ALA A 260 9.64 -1.54 -14.84
N THR A 261 8.44 -1.05 -15.13
CA THR A 261 8.21 0.28 -15.73
C THR A 261 7.55 1.20 -14.72
N LEU A 262 8.05 2.44 -14.61
CA LEU A 262 7.44 3.50 -13.81
C LEU A 262 6.57 4.40 -14.69
N HIS A 263 5.29 4.50 -14.34
CA HIS A 263 4.31 5.38 -14.95
C HIS A 263 4.00 6.53 -13.99
N ILE A 264 4.10 7.76 -14.50
CA ILE A 264 3.75 8.98 -13.76
C ILE A 264 2.86 9.83 -14.67
N PRO A 265 1.61 10.12 -14.29
CA PRO A 265 0.74 10.98 -15.06
C PRO A 265 1.31 12.40 -15.17
N PRO A 266 0.82 13.23 -16.10
CA PRO A 266 1.09 14.67 -16.10
C PRO A 266 0.87 15.30 -14.71
N ASP A 267 1.67 16.31 -14.38
CA ASP A 267 1.69 16.90 -13.03
C ASP A 267 0.33 17.46 -12.56
N ASP A 268 -0.49 17.94 -13.50
CA ASP A 268 -1.84 18.46 -13.24
C ASP A 268 -2.88 17.36 -13.02
N LEU A 269 -2.59 16.14 -13.48
CA LEU A 269 -3.41 14.93 -13.26
C LEU A 269 -2.96 14.11 -12.05
N CYS A 270 -1.76 14.36 -11.52
CA CYS A 270 -1.29 13.75 -10.27
C CYS A 270 -2.03 14.27 -9.03
N ILE A 271 -2.46 15.53 -9.04
CA ILE A 271 -3.21 16.14 -7.92
C ILE A 271 -4.71 15.88 -8.05
N ASP A 272 -5.47 16.21 -7.01
CA ASP A 272 -6.93 16.16 -7.08
C ASP A 272 -7.46 17.07 -8.18
N ASN A 273 -8.12 16.47 -9.18
CA ASN A 273 -8.56 17.15 -10.37
C ASN A 273 -9.95 16.65 -10.82
N GLY A 274 -10.63 17.42 -11.68
CA GLY A 274 -11.96 17.04 -12.16
C GLY A 274 -11.92 16.03 -13.30
N ALA A 275 -10.82 15.98 -14.07
CA ALA A 275 -10.69 15.10 -15.22
C ALA A 275 -10.68 13.61 -14.82
N MET A 276 -10.01 13.26 -13.72
CA MET A 276 -10.00 11.89 -13.21
C MET A 276 -11.39 11.39 -12.79
N ILE A 277 -12.21 12.30 -12.22
CA ILE A 277 -13.58 12.01 -11.80
C ILE A 277 -14.47 11.81 -13.02
N ALA A 278 -14.35 12.71 -13.99
CA ALA A 278 -15.08 12.63 -15.26
C ALA A 278 -14.70 11.35 -16.03
N TYR A 279 -13.42 10.98 -16.09
CA TYR A 279 -12.95 9.78 -16.80
C TYR A 279 -13.44 8.49 -16.15
N LEU A 280 -13.34 8.37 -14.82
CA LEU A 280 -13.90 7.20 -14.13
C LEU A 280 -15.43 7.12 -14.32
N GLY A 281 -16.11 8.27 -14.29
CA GLY A 281 -17.55 8.32 -14.55
C GLY A 281 -17.91 7.88 -15.97
N LEU A 282 -17.15 8.32 -16.98
CA LEU A 282 -17.28 7.89 -18.37
C LEU A 282 -17.13 6.37 -18.49
N LEU A 283 -16.10 5.78 -17.87
CA LEU A 283 -15.91 4.32 -17.84
C LEU A 283 -17.11 3.60 -17.22
N MET A 284 -17.61 4.10 -16.09
CA MET A 284 -18.77 3.52 -15.41
C MET A 284 -20.05 3.61 -16.25
N LEU A 285 -20.31 4.77 -16.87
CA LEU A 285 -21.49 4.98 -17.72
C LEU A 285 -21.46 4.08 -18.97
N LYS A 286 -20.29 3.93 -19.61
CA LYS A 286 -20.10 3.00 -20.74
C LYS A 286 -20.43 1.55 -20.39
N HIS A 287 -20.29 1.17 -19.12
CA HIS A 287 -20.59 -0.17 -18.63
C HIS A 287 -21.96 -0.24 -17.91
N GLY A 288 -22.85 0.72 -18.19
CA GLY A 288 -24.23 0.71 -17.70
C GLY A 288 -24.39 0.95 -16.20
N LYS A 289 -23.42 1.59 -15.54
CA LYS A 289 -23.43 1.88 -14.08
C LYS A 289 -24.00 3.26 -13.74
N ALA A 290 -24.94 3.78 -14.53
CA ALA A 290 -25.67 5.00 -14.17
C ALA A 290 -26.42 4.80 -12.84
N MET A 291 -26.48 5.85 -12.03
CA MET A 291 -27.11 5.82 -10.69
C MET A 291 -28.38 6.64 -10.66
N LYS A 292 -29.34 6.23 -9.82
CA LYS A 292 -30.48 7.07 -9.45
C LYS A 292 -30.03 8.15 -8.46
N ILE A 293 -30.76 9.27 -8.40
CA ILE A 293 -30.41 10.39 -7.52
C ILE A 293 -30.32 9.93 -6.06
N GLU A 294 -31.20 9.03 -5.62
CA GLU A 294 -31.27 8.52 -4.24
C GLU A 294 -30.02 7.70 -3.86
N GLU A 295 -29.35 7.10 -4.85
CA GLU A 295 -28.16 6.25 -4.66
C GLU A 295 -26.88 7.10 -4.52
N THR A 296 -26.91 8.37 -4.92
CA THR A 296 -25.74 9.26 -4.97
C THR A 296 -25.34 9.86 -3.62
N SER A 297 -25.71 9.22 -2.50
CA SER A 297 -25.33 9.68 -1.15
C SER A 297 -23.80 9.68 -0.96
N VAL A 298 -23.27 10.63 -0.19
CA VAL A 298 -21.81 10.76 0.00
C VAL A 298 -21.28 9.70 0.96
N ILE A 299 -20.11 9.15 0.67
CA ILE A 299 -19.48 8.09 1.45
C ILE A 299 -18.11 8.58 1.93
N GLN A 300 -18.03 9.11 3.15
CA GLN A 300 -16.78 9.72 3.65
C GLN A 300 -15.61 8.73 3.68
N ARG A 301 -15.89 7.47 3.99
CA ARG A 301 -14.92 6.37 4.09
C ARG A 301 -15.15 5.38 2.95
N PHE A 302 -15.13 5.85 1.70
CA PHE A 302 -15.38 4.99 0.55
C PHE A 302 -14.13 4.17 0.21
N ARG A 303 -14.05 2.93 0.68
CA ARG A 303 -12.91 2.07 0.35
C ARG A 303 -12.91 1.63 -1.11
N THR A 304 -11.70 1.50 -1.64
CA THR A 304 -11.41 1.06 -3.01
C THR A 304 -11.93 -0.37 -3.24
N ASP A 305 -11.86 -1.22 -2.22
CA ASP A 305 -12.25 -2.64 -2.23
C ASP A 305 -13.76 -2.89 -2.48
N TYR A 306 -14.58 -1.84 -2.38
CA TYR A 306 -16.04 -1.91 -2.53
C TYR A 306 -16.55 -1.67 -3.93
N VAL A 307 -15.72 -1.09 -4.78
CA VAL A 307 -16.13 -0.73 -6.12
C VAL A 307 -15.89 -1.93 -7.01
N GLU A 308 -16.97 -2.46 -7.57
CA GLU A 308 -16.88 -3.45 -8.63
C GLU A 308 -16.37 -2.78 -9.89
N ILE A 309 -15.41 -3.43 -10.56
CA ILE A 309 -14.79 -2.95 -11.78
C ILE A 309 -15.37 -3.75 -12.95
N PRO A 310 -16.38 -3.21 -13.67
CA PRO A 310 -17.05 -3.93 -14.75
C PRO A 310 -16.26 -3.92 -16.07
N TRP A 311 -15.21 -3.10 -16.18
CA TRP A 311 -14.35 -3.06 -17.36
C TRP A 311 -13.17 -4.01 -17.25
N GLU A 312 -12.63 -4.40 -18.40
CA GLU A 312 -11.48 -5.30 -18.48
C GLU A 312 -10.19 -4.57 -18.05
N VAL A 313 -9.47 -5.20 -17.11
CA VAL A 313 -8.09 -4.86 -16.80
C VAL A 313 -7.24 -5.95 -17.45
N LYS A 314 -6.52 -5.62 -18.53
CA LYS A 314 -5.63 -6.55 -19.21
C LYS A 314 -4.60 -7.06 -18.20
N LYS A 315 -4.69 -8.33 -17.84
CA LYS A 315 -3.78 -8.93 -16.86
C LYS A 315 -2.47 -9.24 -17.55
N HIS A 316 -1.42 -8.52 -17.19
CA HIS A 316 -0.07 -8.89 -17.55
C HIS A 316 0.58 -9.59 -16.35
N ARG A 317 0.88 -10.89 -16.49
CA ARG A 317 1.66 -11.64 -15.49
C ARG A 317 2.97 -12.03 -16.12
N LYS A 318 4.06 -11.41 -15.66
CA LYS A 318 5.40 -11.86 -16.01
C LYS A 318 5.77 -13.04 -15.12
N ILE A 319 6.07 -14.19 -15.73
CA ILE A 319 6.65 -15.32 -15.00
C ILE A 319 8.13 -14.99 -14.82
N TYR A 320 8.48 -14.49 -13.65
CA TYR A 320 9.88 -14.28 -13.32
C TYR A 320 10.51 -15.62 -12.97
N HIS A 321 11.20 -16.24 -13.93
CA HIS A 321 11.87 -17.53 -13.71
C HIS A 321 13.04 -17.46 -12.70
N ASN A 322 13.47 -16.26 -12.29
CA ASN A 322 14.52 -16.02 -11.30
C ASN A 322 14.37 -14.62 -10.64
N ALA A 323 13.16 -14.14 -10.35
CA ALA A 323 13.03 -12.83 -9.69
C ALA A 323 13.73 -12.90 -8.32
N PRO A 324 14.74 -12.06 -8.05
CA PRO A 324 15.23 -11.91 -6.70
C PRO A 324 14.05 -11.51 -5.82
N GLY A 325 13.93 -12.11 -4.63
CA GLY A 325 12.93 -11.70 -3.65
C GLY A 325 12.99 -10.18 -3.43
N ALA A 326 11.91 -9.59 -2.89
CA ALA A 326 11.85 -8.16 -2.63
C ALA A 326 13.10 -7.68 -1.86
N GLU A 327 13.67 -8.53 -1.01
CA GLU A 327 14.72 -8.13 -0.06
C GLU A 327 16.01 -8.96 -0.10
N ALA A 328 15.94 -10.23 -0.49
CA ALA A 328 17.07 -11.13 -0.49
C ALA A 328 17.07 -12.08 -1.70
N ILE A 329 18.28 -12.49 -2.09
CA ILE A 329 18.50 -13.60 -3.02
C ILE A 329 18.76 -14.84 -2.19
N ILE A 330 18.09 -15.94 -2.55
CA ILE A 330 18.27 -17.25 -1.95
C ILE A 330 19.10 -18.08 -2.91
N LYS A 331 20.22 -18.64 -2.44
CA LYS A 331 21.08 -19.55 -3.21
C LYS A 331 21.28 -20.84 -2.45
N GLU A 332 21.23 -21.96 -3.15
CA GLU A 332 21.70 -23.22 -2.59
C GLU A 332 23.23 -23.26 -2.67
N ASN A 333 23.89 -23.73 -1.60
CA ASN A 333 25.34 -23.88 -1.55
C ASN A 333 25.73 -25.04 -0.61
N GLU A 334 27.03 -25.27 -0.44
CA GLU A 334 27.61 -26.22 0.51
C GLU A 334 28.46 -25.48 1.55
N PHE A 335 28.31 -25.85 2.82
CA PHE A 335 29.10 -25.30 3.94
C PHE A 335 29.67 -26.45 4.79
N PHE A 336 30.99 -26.65 4.71
CA PHE A 336 31.71 -27.75 5.37
C PHE A 336 31.06 -29.14 5.14
N GLY A 337 30.75 -29.50 3.89
CA GLY A 337 30.16 -30.81 3.57
C GLY A 337 28.65 -30.90 3.79
N ARG A 338 27.96 -29.79 4.10
CA ARG A 338 26.51 -29.74 4.37
C ARG A 338 25.80 -28.91 3.33
N GLU A 339 24.65 -29.36 2.87
CA GLU A 339 23.76 -28.56 2.02
C GLU A 339 23.17 -27.40 2.84
N VAL A 340 23.31 -26.19 2.30
CA VAL A 340 22.86 -24.95 2.94
C VAL A 340 22.09 -24.07 1.98
N ILE A 341 21.33 -23.16 2.56
CA ILE A 341 20.76 -22.00 1.89
C ILE A 341 21.56 -20.77 2.33
N GLN A 342 22.10 -20.05 1.36
CA GLN A 342 22.65 -18.72 1.55
C GLN A 342 21.58 -17.68 1.23
N LYS A 343 21.20 -16.90 2.24
CA LYS A 343 20.27 -15.78 2.10
C LYS A 343 21.06 -14.49 2.11
N ILE A 344 21.17 -13.86 0.94
CA ILE A 344 22.01 -12.67 0.71
C ILE A 344 21.09 -11.45 0.57
N ARG A 345 21.20 -10.48 1.48
CA ARG A 345 20.45 -9.22 1.42
C ARG A 345 21.09 -8.26 0.41
N VAL A 346 20.38 -8.05 -0.69
CA VAL A 346 20.87 -7.25 -1.82
C VAL A 346 20.84 -5.76 -1.51
N LYS A 347 21.88 -5.05 -1.93
CA LYS A 347 21.94 -3.59 -1.88
C LYS A 347 20.77 -3.00 -2.68
N LYS A 348 20.13 -1.96 -2.13
CA LYS A 348 19.11 -1.18 -2.82
C LYS A 348 19.69 0.14 -3.31
N GLY A 349 19.77 0.34 -4.64
CA GLY A 349 20.39 1.54 -5.21
C GLY A 349 19.56 2.80 -4.99
N TYR A 350 18.25 2.66 -4.78
CA TYR A 350 17.36 3.80 -4.53
C TYR A 350 17.55 4.42 -3.13
N ARG A 351 18.19 3.73 -2.18
CA ARG A 351 18.43 4.23 -0.82
C ARG A 351 19.80 4.89 -0.71
N LEU A 352 19.94 5.80 0.26
CA LEU A 352 21.27 6.25 0.67
C LEU A 352 22.14 5.06 1.11
N PRO A 353 23.44 5.03 0.76
CA PRO A 353 24.32 3.92 1.13
C PRO A 353 24.37 3.64 2.63
N ALA A 354 24.44 4.68 3.46
CA ALA A 354 24.47 4.53 4.92
C ALA A 354 23.17 3.94 5.48
N LEU A 355 22.02 4.39 4.98
CA LEU A 355 20.71 3.86 5.35
C LEU A 355 20.56 2.40 4.91
N ASP A 356 20.94 2.08 3.68
CA ASP A 356 20.86 0.72 3.15
C ASP A 356 21.75 -0.27 3.91
N ILE A 357 23.00 0.11 4.20
CA ILE A 357 23.93 -0.71 5.00
C ILE A 357 23.35 -0.95 6.39
N MET A 358 22.86 0.10 7.06
CA MET A 358 22.25 -0.01 8.39
C MET A 358 21.06 -0.98 8.38
N LEU A 359 20.11 -0.79 7.46
CA LEU A 359 18.91 -1.63 7.36
C LEU A 359 19.25 -3.09 7.08
N ARG A 360 20.14 -3.36 6.13
CA ARG A 360 20.52 -4.74 5.82
C ARG A 360 21.18 -5.42 7.01
N LYS A 361 22.13 -4.77 7.68
CA LYS A 361 22.78 -5.32 8.88
C LYS A 361 21.78 -5.57 10.01
N GLU A 362 20.92 -4.60 10.29
CA GLU A 362 19.93 -4.71 11.37
C GLU A 362 18.97 -5.87 11.12
N ARG A 363 18.46 -6.00 9.88
CA ARG A 363 17.51 -7.06 9.53
C ARG A 363 18.16 -8.44 9.47
N THR A 364 19.40 -8.57 8.97
CA THR A 364 20.16 -9.82 9.02
C THR A 364 20.32 -10.29 10.47
N LYS A 365 20.74 -9.39 11.36
CA LYS A 365 20.92 -9.69 12.80
C LYS A 365 19.59 -10.00 13.48
N LYS A 366 18.53 -9.27 13.14
CA LYS A 366 17.18 -9.49 13.69
C LYS A 366 16.64 -10.86 13.29
N GLU A 367 16.71 -11.21 12.01
CA GLU A 367 16.27 -12.50 11.49
C GLU A 367 17.05 -13.64 12.14
N ALA A 368 18.39 -13.53 12.22
CA ALA A 368 19.22 -14.52 12.89
C ALA A 368 18.84 -14.70 14.37
N ARG A 369 18.60 -13.60 15.08
CA ARG A 369 18.17 -13.63 16.49
C ARG A 369 16.83 -14.34 16.64
N ILE A 370 15.84 -14.00 15.82
CA ILE A 370 14.50 -14.62 15.88
C ILE A 370 14.57 -16.10 15.54
N LEU A 371 15.28 -16.48 14.48
CA LEU A 371 15.51 -17.88 14.11
C LEU A 371 16.14 -18.70 15.24
N HIS A 372 17.07 -18.11 15.99
CA HIS A 372 17.66 -18.76 17.16
C HIS A 372 16.67 -18.87 18.32
N GLU A 373 15.98 -17.77 18.65
CA GLU A 373 15.04 -17.70 19.78
C GLU A 373 13.82 -18.62 19.58
N ILE A 374 13.27 -18.70 18.36
CA ILE A 374 12.04 -19.47 18.08
C ILE A 374 12.22 -20.98 18.33
N LYS A 375 13.44 -21.48 18.16
CA LYS A 375 13.77 -22.90 18.42
C LYS A 375 13.67 -23.25 19.90
N ASN A 376 13.93 -22.29 20.79
CA ASN A 376 13.75 -22.49 22.24
C ASN A 376 12.27 -22.64 22.62
N LEU A 377 11.34 -22.26 21.73
CA LEU A 377 9.90 -22.45 21.90
C LEU A 377 9.41 -23.81 21.39
N GLY A 378 10.33 -24.69 20.97
CA GLY A 378 10.01 -25.98 20.37
C GLY A 378 9.45 -25.89 18.95
N ILE A 379 9.61 -24.74 18.29
CA ILE A 379 9.25 -24.53 16.89
C ILE A 379 10.43 -24.93 16.02
N LEU A 380 10.17 -25.72 14.99
CA LEU A 380 11.20 -26.19 14.08
C LEU A 380 11.49 -25.10 13.05
N ALA A 381 12.75 -24.71 12.97
CA ALA A 381 13.27 -23.72 12.03
C ALA A 381 14.71 -24.12 11.63
N PRO A 382 15.21 -23.64 10.47
CA PRO A 382 16.57 -23.92 10.03
C PRO A 382 17.64 -23.59 11.09
N ILE A 383 18.66 -24.44 11.18
CA ILE A 383 19.87 -24.10 11.95
C ILE A 383 20.64 -22.99 11.21
N ILE A 384 21.09 -21.98 11.95
CA ILE A 384 22.05 -21.00 11.43
C ILE A 384 23.45 -21.57 11.60
N TYR A 385 24.21 -21.68 10.51
CA TYR A 385 25.60 -22.12 10.53
C TYR A 385 26.58 -20.96 10.57
N ASP A 386 26.25 -19.84 9.90
CA ASP A 386 27.09 -18.64 9.88
C ASP A 386 26.24 -17.37 9.66
N ILE A 387 26.75 -16.25 10.16
CA ILE A 387 26.14 -14.92 10.06
C ILE A 387 27.21 -13.90 9.68
N ASP A 388 27.07 -13.31 8.50
CA ASP A 388 27.80 -12.11 8.10
C ASP A 388 26.87 -10.87 8.15
N ASP A 389 27.41 -9.68 7.93
CA ASP A 389 26.67 -8.43 7.97
C ASP A 389 25.48 -8.40 6.98
N PHE A 390 25.58 -9.08 5.85
CA PHE A 390 24.55 -9.08 4.79
C PHE A 390 24.08 -10.47 4.36
N GLU A 391 24.60 -11.52 4.99
CA GLU A 391 24.36 -12.90 4.57
C GLU A 391 24.05 -13.80 5.77
N LEU A 392 23.08 -14.69 5.60
CA LEU A 392 22.83 -15.80 6.51
C LEU A 392 23.08 -17.12 5.79
N THR A 393 23.93 -17.96 6.37
CA THR A 393 24.10 -19.34 5.95
C THR A 393 23.27 -20.23 6.87
N ILE A 394 22.19 -20.78 6.34
CA ILE A 394 21.21 -21.57 7.10
C ILE A 394 21.05 -22.98 6.53
N GLU A 395 20.59 -23.90 7.35
CA GLU A 395 20.29 -25.28 6.97
C GLU A 395 19.28 -25.34 5.81
N LYS A 396 19.60 -26.12 4.77
CA LYS A 396 18.62 -26.48 3.74
C LYS A 396 17.70 -27.57 4.30
N ILE A 397 16.43 -27.24 4.49
CA ILE A 397 15.44 -28.24 4.90
C ILE A 397 15.00 -29.05 3.69
N ASN A 398 15.60 -30.23 3.53
CA ASN A 398 15.20 -31.21 2.51
C ASN A 398 13.82 -31.81 2.85
N GLY A 399 12.76 -31.14 2.40
CA GLY A 399 11.36 -31.53 2.52
C GLY A 399 10.54 -30.91 1.38
N VAL A 400 9.22 -31.07 1.42
CA VAL A 400 8.30 -30.48 0.44
C VAL A 400 7.65 -29.23 1.01
N SER A 401 7.45 -28.21 0.18
CA SER A 401 6.72 -27.02 0.61
C SER A 401 5.28 -27.39 0.95
N VAL A 402 4.73 -26.85 2.04
CA VAL A 402 3.34 -27.12 2.42
C VAL A 402 2.40 -26.65 1.31
N VAL A 403 2.64 -25.48 0.71
CA VAL A 403 1.80 -24.96 -0.37
C VAL A 403 1.75 -25.88 -1.60
N SER A 404 2.83 -26.62 -1.88
CA SER A 404 2.87 -27.48 -3.07
C SER A 404 2.17 -28.82 -2.87
N VAL A 405 2.19 -29.37 -1.64
CA VAL A 405 1.69 -30.73 -1.39
C VAL A 405 0.27 -30.77 -0.82
N LEU A 406 -0.18 -29.70 -0.15
CA LEU A 406 -1.39 -29.76 0.68
C LEU A 406 -2.66 -30.17 -0.10
N ASN A 407 -2.78 -29.78 -1.37
CA ASN A 407 -3.92 -30.12 -2.23
C ASN A 407 -3.93 -31.58 -2.71
N GLU A 408 -2.82 -32.29 -2.57
CA GLU A 408 -2.66 -33.69 -3.00
C GLU A 408 -2.88 -34.68 -1.85
N LEU A 409 -3.01 -34.18 -0.61
CA LEU A 409 -3.15 -34.99 0.60
C LEU A 409 -4.63 -35.31 0.88
N ASP A 410 -4.86 -36.41 1.60
CA ASP A 410 -6.20 -36.75 2.08
C ASP A 410 -6.66 -35.78 3.18
N GLU A 411 -7.98 -35.66 3.35
CA GLU A 411 -8.54 -34.70 4.32
C GLU A 411 -8.05 -34.92 5.76
N ASN A 412 -7.81 -36.17 6.20
CA ASN A 412 -7.34 -36.41 7.57
C ASN A 412 -5.92 -35.90 7.76
N GLU A 413 -5.07 -36.06 6.75
CA GLU A 413 -3.72 -35.52 6.79
C GLU A 413 -3.72 -33.99 6.72
N VAL A 414 -4.57 -33.38 5.89
CA VAL A 414 -4.75 -31.93 5.85
C VAL A 414 -5.23 -31.38 7.20
N ARG A 415 -6.22 -32.02 7.85
CA ARG A 415 -6.68 -31.65 9.22
C ARG A 415 -5.51 -31.70 10.21
N ARG A 416 -4.70 -32.76 10.17
CA ARG A 416 -3.53 -32.92 11.05
C ARG A 416 -2.49 -31.82 10.84
N ILE A 417 -2.24 -31.43 9.59
CA ILE A 417 -1.31 -30.35 9.24
C ILE A 417 -1.86 -29.01 9.74
N LEU A 418 -3.14 -28.70 9.48
CA LEU A 418 -3.77 -27.46 9.92
C LEU A 418 -3.77 -27.29 11.43
N ARG A 419 -4.05 -28.35 12.19
CA ARG A 419 -3.92 -28.34 13.66
C ARG A 419 -2.50 -28.01 14.09
N LYS A 420 -1.49 -28.64 13.49
CA LYS A 420 -0.08 -28.36 13.81
C LYS A 420 0.32 -26.91 13.49
N ILE A 421 -0.17 -26.35 12.37
CA ILE A 421 0.07 -24.95 12.02
C ILE A 421 -0.57 -24.02 13.05
N GLY A 422 -1.79 -24.32 13.51
CA GLY A 422 -2.48 -23.59 14.58
C GLY A 422 -1.71 -23.61 15.89
N GLU A 423 -1.18 -24.78 16.30
CA GLU A 423 -0.33 -24.92 17.48
C GLU A 423 0.96 -24.12 17.37
N ILE A 424 1.61 -24.12 16.20
CA ILE A 424 2.84 -23.38 15.96
C ILE A 424 2.58 -21.88 16.10
N ALA A 425 1.54 -21.35 15.44
CA ALA A 425 1.15 -19.94 15.55
C ALA A 425 0.87 -19.56 17.02
N ALA A 426 0.11 -20.40 17.74
CA ALA A 426 -0.20 -20.16 19.14
C ALA A 426 1.05 -20.14 20.05
N LYS A 427 2.01 -21.06 19.83
CA LYS A 427 3.28 -21.07 20.57
C LYS A 427 4.10 -19.81 20.34
N MET A 428 4.16 -19.31 19.09
CA MET A 428 4.82 -18.05 18.76
C MET A 428 4.14 -16.87 19.46
N HIS A 429 2.83 -16.74 19.27
CA HIS A 429 2.04 -15.60 19.72
C HIS A 429 1.98 -15.51 21.25
N ARG A 430 1.95 -16.66 21.94
CA ARG A 430 2.02 -16.73 23.42
C ARG A 430 3.30 -16.09 23.99
N GLN A 431 4.38 -16.08 23.21
CA GLN A 431 5.66 -15.47 23.57
C GLN A 431 5.85 -14.10 22.92
N ASN A 432 4.78 -13.50 22.39
CA ASN A 432 4.76 -12.22 21.69
C ASN A 432 5.70 -12.19 20.47
N TYR A 433 5.78 -13.29 19.72
CA TYR A 433 6.38 -13.29 18.39
C TYR A 433 5.28 -13.28 17.34
N ALA A 434 5.44 -12.45 16.32
CA ALA A 434 4.68 -12.53 15.07
C ALA A 434 5.66 -12.87 13.94
N HIS A 435 5.27 -13.74 13.02
CA HIS A 435 6.05 -14.14 11.85
C HIS A 435 6.12 -13.02 10.81
N GLY A 436 5.02 -12.29 10.58
CA GLY A 436 4.92 -11.20 9.63
C GLY A 436 4.76 -11.62 8.16
N ASP A 437 4.81 -12.92 7.88
CA ASP A 437 4.52 -13.54 6.56
C ASP A 437 4.10 -15.01 6.75
N PHE A 438 3.12 -15.23 7.63
CA PHE A 438 2.68 -16.56 8.04
C PHE A 438 1.80 -17.23 6.98
N THR A 439 2.41 -17.89 6.00
CA THR A 439 1.71 -18.55 4.88
C THR A 439 2.19 -19.98 4.67
N THR A 440 1.41 -20.82 3.98
CA THR A 440 1.83 -22.19 3.62
C THR A 440 3.04 -22.23 2.69
N GLY A 441 3.37 -21.12 2.02
CA GLY A 441 4.58 -20.98 1.20
C GLY A 441 5.86 -20.92 2.02
N ASN A 442 5.79 -20.37 3.24
CA ASN A 442 6.91 -20.24 4.17
C ASN A 442 6.98 -21.42 5.16
N MET A 443 6.49 -22.59 4.75
CA MET A 443 6.48 -23.80 5.56
C MET A 443 6.97 -25.00 4.75
N ILE A 444 7.86 -25.81 5.34
CA ILE A 444 8.34 -27.06 4.76
C ILE A 444 7.88 -28.25 5.61
N LEU A 445 7.25 -29.23 4.97
CA LEU A 445 6.88 -30.51 5.57
C LEU A 445 8.01 -31.53 5.36
N LYS A 446 8.54 -32.05 6.46
CA LYS A 446 9.59 -33.08 6.48
C LYS A 446 9.28 -34.12 7.55
N ASN A 447 9.12 -35.39 7.17
CA ASN A 447 8.83 -36.50 8.08
C ASN A 447 7.64 -36.23 9.04
N GLY A 448 6.56 -35.64 8.51
CA GLY A 448 5.36 -35.28 9.29
C GLY A 448 5.55 -34.11 10.26
N LYS A 449 6.68 -33.40 10.22
CA LYS A 449 6.97 -32.21 11.01
C LYS A 449 6.99 -30.98 10.10
N ILE A 450 6.55 -29.84 10.64
CA ILE A 450 6.48 -28.56 9.92
C ILE A 450 7.63 -27.69 10.38
N TYR A 451 8.45 -27.25 9.43
CA TYR A 451 9.52 -26.28 9.63
C TYR A 451 9.03 -24.93 9.12
N LEU A 452 9.08 -23.91 9.96
CA LEU A 452 8.90 -22.53 9.51
C LEU A 452 10.19 -22.03 8.88
N ILE A 453 10.08 -21.34 7.76
CA ILE A 453 11.19 -20.71 7.05
C ILE A 453 10.90 -19.23 6.84
N ASP A 454 11.95 -18.45 6.58
CA ASP A 454 11.87 -17.01 6.32
C ASP A 454 11.27 -16.16 7.45
N PHE A 455 12.10 -15.82 8.44
CA PHE A 455 11.73 -14.91 9.54
C PHE A 455 12.12 -13.45 9.26
N SER A 456 12.27 -13.08 7.98
CA SER A 456 12.76 -11.75 7.60
C SER A 456 11.81 -10.62 8.02
N MET A 457 10.52 -10.93 8.14
CA MET A 457 9.44 -10.01 8.50
C MET A 457 8.99 -10.13 9.96
N SER A 458 9.66 -10.98 10.74
CA SER A 458 9.19 -11.32 12.08
C SER A 458 9.44 -10.19 13.08
N GLU A 459 8.52 -10.10 14.04
CA GLU A 459 8.56 -9.12 15.13
C GLU A 459 8.60 -9.81 16.48
N LYS A 460 9.40 -9.25 17.39
CA LYS A 460 9.45 -9.62 18.80
C LYS A 460 8.72 -8.54 19.60
N ASN A 461 8.03 -8.95 20.66
CA ASN A 461 7.08 -8.11 21.39
C ASN A 461 5.92 -7.65 20.50
N ALA A 462 5.46 -8.55 19.64
CA ALA A 462 4.32 -8.32 18.76
C ALA A 462 3.08 -7.94 19.57
N THR A 463 2.32 -7.01 19.04
CA THR A 463 1.00 -6.60 19.53
C THR A 463 -0.06 -7.62 19.12
N VAL A 464 -1.24 -7.58 19.77
CA VAL A 464 -2.38 -8.43 19.39
C VAL A 464 -2.79 -8.20 17.93
N GLU A 465 -2.68 -6.96 17.43
CA GLU A 465 -2.94 -6.63 16.02
C GLU A 465 -1.98 -7.37 15.08
N GLU A 466 -0.67 -7.36 15.37
CA GLU A 466 0.33 -8.05 14.53
C GLU A 466 0.13 -9.57 14.53
N MET A 467 -0.21 -10.14 15.69
CA MET A 467 -0.59 -11.55 15.78
C MET A 467 -1.86 -11.87 14.99
N ALA A 468 -2.86 -10.98 15.02
CA ALA A 468 -4.08 -11.15 14.24
C ALA A 468 -3.83 -11.02 12.74
N VAL A 469 -2.90 -10.17 12.31
CA VAL A 469 -2.45 -10.07 10.92
C VAL A 469 -1.85 -11.38 10.43
N ASP A 470 -1.03 -12.08 11.23
CA ASP A 470 -0.51 -13.41 10.87
C ASP A 470 -1.62 -14.44 10.62
N LEU A 471 -2.60 -14.53 11.53
CA LEU A 471 -3.73 -15.45 11.36
C LEU A 471 -4.55 -15.12 10.12
N HIS A 472 -4.77 -13.83 9.86
CA HIS A 472 -5.52 -13.37 8.70
C HIS A 472 -4.77 -13.64 7.38
N MET A 473 -3.45 -13.42 7.34
CA MET A 473 -2.60 -13.73 6.18
C MET A 473 -2.61 -15.23 5.89
N PHE A 474 -2.52 -16.06 6.92
CA PHE A 474 -2.64 -17.50 6.76
C PHE A 474 -3.99 -17.88 6.15
N GLU A 475 -5.10 -17.37 6.69
CA GLU A 475 -6.44 -17.64 6.16
C GLU A 475 -6.58 -17.23 4.68
N GLU A 476 -6.17 -16.02 4.31
CA GLU A 476 -6.34 -15.55 2.93
C GLU A 476 -5.41 -16.28 1.95
N SER A 477 -4.15 -16.51 2.33
CA SER A 477 -3.22 -17.32 1.51
C SER A 477 -3.71 -18.76 1.38
N PHE A 478 -4.27 -19.34 2.44
CA PHE A 478 -4.85 -20.68 2.42
C PHE A 478 -6.06 -20.76 1.50
N LYS A 479 -7.01 -19.82 1.59
CA LYS A 479 -8.16 -19.78 0.67
C LYS A 479 -7.75 -19.65 -0.79
N ALA A 480 -6.69 -18.87 -1.05
CA ALA A 480 -6.21 -18.63 -2.40
C ALA A 480 -5.50 -19.87 -2.98
N ALA A 481 -4.64 -20.53 -2.21
CA ALA A 481 -3.84 -21.67 -2.68
C ALA A 481 -4.53 -23.03 -2.52
N HIS A 482 -5.46 -23.15 -1.57
CA HIS A 482 -6.04 -24.42 -1.09
C HIS A 482 -7.57 -24.38 -1.06
N TYR A 483 -8.18 -23.78 -2.09
CA TYR A 483 -9.64 -23.68 -2.23
C TYR A 483 -10.39 -25.00 -1.99
N PRO A 484 -9.92 -26.19 -2.45
CA PRO A 484 -10.60 -27.46 -2.18
C PRO A 484 -10.73 -27.81 -0.69
N HIS A 485 -9.82 -27.31 0.15
CA HIS A 485 -9.76 -27.62 1.59
C HIS A 485 -10.27 -26.49 2.48
N ILE A 486 -10.92 -25.47 1.91
CA ILE A 486 -11.41 -24.30 2.65
C ILE A 486 -12.31 -24.66 3.84
N SER A 487 -13.10 -25.74 3.70
CA SER A 487 -13.97 -26.26 4.75
C SER A 487 -13.19 -26.72 5.99
N LEU A 488 -11.92 -27.09 5.85
CA LEU A 488 -11.06 -27.59 6.92
C LEU A 488 -10.33 -26.48 7.68
N LEU A 489 -10.40 -25.23 7.23
CA LEU A 489 -9.68 -24.10 7.86
C LEU A 489 -10.05 -23.90 9.34
N HIS A 490 -11.24 -24.32 9.76
CA HIS A 490 -11.65 -24.27 11.17
C HIS A 490 -10.68 -25.04 12.09
N GLU A 491 -10.06 -26.13 11.62
CA GLU A 491 -9.09 -26.93 12.38
C GLU A 491 -7.86 -26.13 12.83
N PHE A 492 -7.42 -25.18 11.99
CA PHE A 492 -6.35 -24.24 12.34
C PHE A 492 -6.79 -23.30 13.46
N TYR A 493 -7.97 -22.69 13.32
CA TYR A 493 -8.50 -21.74 14.30
C TYR A 493 -8.83 -22.42 15.63
N ASP A 494 -9.40 -23.61 15.61
CA ASP A 494 -9.77 -24.36 16.81
C ASP A 494 -8.53 -24.76 17.60
N SER A 495 -7.49 -25.22 16.91
CA SER A 495 -6.19 -25.50 17.52
C SER A 495 -5.56 -24.24 18.13
N TYR A 496 -5.52 -23.14 17.38
CA TYR A 496 -4.99 -21.87 17.89
C TYR A 496 -5.77 -21.39 19.12
N ARG A 497 -7.11 -21.39 19.04
CA ARG A 497 -8.02 -20.98 20.12
C ARG A 497 -7.80 -21.78 21.39
N SER A 498 -7.56 -23.09 21.27
CA SER A 498 -7.33 -23.97 22.43
C SER A 498 -6.12 -23.54 23.28
N LEU A 499 -5.17 -22.80 22.69
CA LEU A 499 -3.94 -22.36 23.34
C LEU A 499 -3.92 -20.86 23.65
N MET A 500 -4.51 -20.01 22.81
CA MET A 500 -4.44 -18.54 22.97
C MET A 500 -5.76 -17.90 23.44
N GLY A 501 -6.88 -18.63 23.40
CA GLY A 501 -8.21 -18.05 23.57
C GLY A 501 -8.68 -17.27 22.34
N ASP A 502 -9.70 -16.43 22.52
CA ASP A 502 -10.41 -15.77 21.42
C ASP A 502 -9.95 -14.34 21.11
N GLU A 503 -9.12 -13.71 21.95
CA GLU A 503 -8.78 -12.28 21.82
C GLU A 503 -8.17 -11.93 20.46
N THR A 504 -7.14 -12.68 20.03
CA THR A 504 -6.51 -12.49 18.72
C THR A 504 -7.47 -12.82 17.57
N ILE A 505 -8.31 -13.84 17.73
CA ILE A 505 -9.28 -14.25 16.69
C ILE A 505 -10.38 -13.18 16.54
N ALA A 506 -10.83 -12.56 17.63
CA ALA A 506 -11.76 -11.45 17.59
C ALA A 506 -11.17 -10.26 16.81
N HIS A 507 -9.88 -9.98 16.99
CA HIS A 507 -9.17 -8.98 16.19
C HIS A 507 -9.06 -9.38 14.71
N VAL A 508 -8.90 -10.66 14.38
CA VAL A 508 -8.97 -11.13 12.97
C VAL A 508 -10.33 -10.77 12.37
N GLU A 509 -11.43 -11.00 13.08
CA GLU A 509 -12.76 -10.63 12.60
C GLU A 509 -12.93 -9.11 12.50
N GLU A 510 -12.30 -8.33 13.37
CA GLU A 510 -12.25 -6.88 13.22
C GLU A 510 -11.45 -6.47 11.98
N ILE A 511 -10.28 -7.06 11.73
CA ILE A 511 -9.48 -6.84 10.51
C ILE A 511 -10.30 -7.20 9.27
N LYS A 512 -11.00 -8.34 9.29
CA LYS A 512 -11.90 -8.75 8.20
C LYS A 512 -13.06 -7.79 8.03
N ARG A 513 -13.68 -7.30 9.11
CA ARG A 513 -14.74 -6.28 9.03
C ARG A 513 -14.17 -4.96 8.54
N ARG A 514 -12.94 -4.60 8.91
CA ARG A 514 -12.19 -3.47 8.35
C ARG A 514 -11.78 -3.68 6.88
N ARG A 515 -11.87 -4.91 6.35
CA ARG A 515 -11.58 -5.25 4.94
C ARG A 515 -12.83 -5.67 4.12
N ARG A 516 -13.96 -6.03 4.75
CA ARG A 516 -15.25 -6.45 4.14
C ARG A 516 -16.39 -5.45 4.39
N TYR A 517 -16.30 -4.67 5.45
CA TYR A 517 -17.30 -3.69 5.95
C TYR A 517 -16.69 -2.31 6.30
N VAL A 518 -15.45 -2.02 5.91
CA VAL A 518 -14.93 -0.63 5.79
C VAL A 518 -14.61 -0.27 4.35
#